data_AF-A0A9E5FZK7-F1
#
_entry.id   AF-A0A9E5FZK7-F1
#
_cell.length_a   1.000
_cell.length_b   1.000
_cell.length_c   1.000
_cell.angle_alpha   90.00
_cell.angle_beta   90.00
_cell.angle_gamma   90.00
#
_symmetry.space_group_name_H-M   'P 1'
#
loop_
_entity.id
_entity.type
_entity.pdbx_description
1 polymer ?
#
loop_
_entity_poly.entity_id
_entity_poly.type
_entity_poly.pdbx_seq_one_letter_code
_entity_poly.pdbx_strand_id
1 'polypeptide(L)'
;MTGTNTHGAIWRTSARSSNDAMVAYATYGLGKVVACGDSSPFDDGTGDSSDTLYTGWAGAVNGDHAKLTINACLWLNPVIHCPADLDGSGKVDGADLARLLQSWGTCSGCAADLDGNHAVDGADIAQLLQGWGNCP
;
A
#
# COMPACT_ATOMS: atom_id res chain seq x y z
N MET A 1 20.59 -19.32 12.80
CA MET A 1 19.37 -18.74 12.22
C MET A 1 19.73 -18.25 10.83
N THR A 2 19.34 -18.96 9.78
CA THR A 2 19.76 -18.73 8.38
C THR A 2 18.50 -18.57 7.54
N GLY A 3 18.22 -17.35 7.05
CA GLY A 3 17.02 -17.10 6.23
C GLY A 3 16.50 -15.66 6.18
N THR A 4 17.18 -14.67 6.76
CA THR A 4 16.73 -13.27 6.74
C THR A 4 17.34 -12.50 5.56
N ASN A 5 16.53 -12.22 4.53
CA ASN A 5 16.84 -11.23 3.48
C ASN A 5 16.58 -9.81 4.00
N THR A 6 17.32 -9.39 5.03
CA THR A 6 17.19 -8.03 5.58
C THR A 6 18.11 -7.09 4.82
N HIS A 7 17.53 -6.02 4.30
CA HIS A 7 18.23 -4.98 3.54
C HIS A 7 18.04 -3.63 4.22
N GLY A 8 19.09 -2.83 4.31
CA GLY A 8 18.94 -1.40 4.60
C GLY A 8 18.50 -0.65 3.35
N ALA A 9 17.67 0.38 3.50
CA ALA A 9 17.24 1.28 2.44
C ALA A 9 17.77 2.70 2.64
N ILE A 10 17.81 3.18 3.89
CA ILE A 10 18.28 4.52 4.25
C ILE A 10 19.24 4.41 5.43
N TRP A 11 20.33 5.17 5.40
CA TRP A 11 21.34 5.22 6.46
C TRP A 11 21.63 6.66 6.87
N ARG A 12 21.97 6.85 8.15
CA ARG A 12 22.40 8.14 8.70
C ARG A 12 23.69 8.67 8.09
N THR A 13 24.57 7.75 7.69
CA THR A 13 25.91 8.06 7.22
C THR A 13 26.19 7.36 5.89
N SER A 14 27.12 7.92 5.12
CA SER A 14 27.61 7.29 3.89
C SER A 14 28.33 5.96 4.13
N ALA A 15 28.72 5.66 5.37
CA ALA A 15 29.38 4.42 5.77
C ALA A 15 28.45 3.19 5.69
N ARG A 16 27.13 3.40 5.69
CA ARG A 16 26.09 2.35 5.54
C ARG A 16 26.27 1.14 6.47
N SER A 17 26.66 1.39 7.71
CA SER A 17 26.85 0.35 8.72
C SER A 17 25.52 -0.22 9.23
N SER A 18 25.55 -1.40 9.86
CA SER A 18 24.36 -2.00 10.50
C SER A 18 23.83 -1.16 11.67
N ASN A 19 24.68 -0.34 12.28
CA ASN A 19 24.30 0.52 13.41
C ASN A 19 23.71 1.86 12.97
N ASP A 20 23.77 2.17 11.67
CA ASP A 20 23.35 3.44 11.10
C ASP A 20 22.14 3.33 10.18
N ALA A 21 21.53 2.15 10.05
CA ALA A 21 20.33 1.97 9.24
C ALA A 21 19.14 2.69 9.88
N MET A 22 18.52 3.59 9.12
CA MET A 22 17.29 4.30 9.50
C MET A 22 16.05 3.59 8.97
N VAL A 23 16.15 3.01 7.78
CA VAL A 23 15.07 2.20 7.19
C VAL A 23 15.66 0.86 6.79
N ALA A 24 14.98 -0.21 7.17
CA ALA A 24 15.28 -1.55 6.71
C ALA A 24 14.01 -2.25 6.24
N TYR A 25 14.14 -3.19 5.31
CA TYR A 25 13.04 -4.02 4.84
C TYR A 25 13.50 -5.48 4.69
N ALA A 26 12.56 -6.39 4.80
CA ALA A 26 12.82 -7.82 4.70
C ALA A 26 11.58 -8.58 4.22
N THR A 27 11.81 -9.79 3.70
CA THR A 27 10.76 -10.80 3.55
C THR A 27 10.88 -11.86 4.64
N TYR A 28 9.73 -12.34 5.11
CA TYR A 28 9.65 -13.44 6.07
C TYR A 28 8.53 -14.39 5.65
N GLY A 29 8.90 -15.58 5.17
CA GLY A 29 7.96 -16.46 4.48
C GLY A 29 7.38 -15.77 3.24
N LEU A 30 6.06 -15.68 3.15
CA LEU A 30 5.33 -14.93 2.11
C LEU A 30 5.12 -13.45 2.47
N GLY A 31 5.43 -13.05 3.71
CA GLY A 31 5.21 -11.71 4.21
C GLY A 31 6.35 -10.74 3.88
N LYS A 32 6.01 -9.46 3.91
CA LYS A 32 6.94 -8.33 3.77
C LYS A 32 6.93 -7.50 5.04
N VAL A 33 8.08 -6.98 5.43
CA VAL A 33 8.24 -6.11 6.60
C VAL A 33 9.12 -4.92 6.21
N VAL A 34 8.72 -3.72 6.61
CA VAL A 34 9.53 -2.51 6.55
C VAL A 34 9.56 -1.91 7.96
N ALA A 35 10.73 -1.53 8.42
CA ALA A 35 10.95 -0.90 9.70
C ALA A 35 11.61 0.46 9.46
N CYS A 36 11.00 1.51 10.02
CA CYS A 36 11.62 2.83 10.11
C CYS A 36 11.99 3.09 11.57
N GLY A 37 13.24 3.41 11.82
CA GLY A 37 13.77 3.76 13.15
C GLY A 37 13.88 5.26 13.40
N ASP A 38 13.33 6.09 12.51
CA ASP A 38 13.19 7.52 12.78
C ASP A 38 11.98 7.78 13.70
N SER A 39 12.04 8.83 14.52
CA SER A 39 11.01 9.14 15.52
C SER A 39 9.79 9.88 14.96
N SER A 40 9.76 10.18 13.66
CA SER A 40 8.72 10.98 13.01
C SER A 40 8.39 10.62 11.54
N PRO A 41 8.37 9.35 11.07
CA PRO A 41 8.06 9.06 9.67
C PRO A 41 6.54 9.07 9.44
N PHE A 42 5.76 9.14 10.53
CA PHE A 42 4.31 9.01 10.56
C PHE A 42 3.70 9.83 11.72
N ASP A 43 4.37 10.90 12.16
CA ASP A 43 3.88 11.70 13.30
C ASP A 43 2.72 12.60 12.85
N ASP A 44 1.52 12.26 13.32
CA ASP A 44 0.28 13.00 13.10
C ASP A 44 0.05 14.11 14.14
N GLY A 45 1.04 14.34 15.02
CA GLY A 45 1.00 15.34 16.09
C GLY A 45 0.34 14.86 17.37
N THR A 46 0.10 13.55 17.52
CA THR A 46 -0.50 12.96 18.73
C THR A 46 0.52 12.34 19.69
N GLY A 47 1.82 12.46 19.41
CA GLY A 47 2.90 12.01 20.28
C GLY A 47 2.96 12.71 21.65
N ASP A 48 3.91 12.30 22.50
CA ASP A 48 4.10 12.90 23.82
C ASP A 48 4.40 14.41 23.72
N SER A 49 3.58 15.24 24.35
CA SER A 49 3.70 16.70 24.35
C SER A 49 4.95 17.25 25.04
N SER A 50 5.69 16.40 25.77
CA SER A 50 6.97 16.78 26.40
C SER A 50 8.18 16.63 25.47
N ASP A 51 8.00 15.96 24.31
CA ASP A 51 9.02 15.81 23.29
C ASP A 51 8.90 16.88 22.19
N THR A 52 9.97 17.07 21.42
CA THR A 52 9.88 17.87 20.18
C THR A 52 9.24 17.01 19.10
N LEU A 53 7.93 17.17 18.91
CA LEU A 53 7.19 16.51 17.83
C LEU A 53 7.49 17.17 16.49
N TYR A 54 7.76 16.33 15.49
CA TYR A 54 8.05 16.76 14.13
C TYR A 54 6.86 16.40 13.25
N THR A 55 5.85 17.27 13.28
CA THR A 55 4.58 17.02 12.62
C THR A 55 4.64 17.22 11.11
N GLY A 56 4.05 16.26 10.39
CA GLY A 56 3.91 16.32 8.94
C GLY A 56 5.15 15.91 8.14
N TRP A 57 4.97 15.94 6.82
CA TRP A 57 5.82 15.19 5.88
C TRP A 57 7.04 15.97 5.33
N ALA A 58 7.00 17.30 5.36
CA ALA A 58 7.86 18.15 4.52
C ALA A 58 8.57 19.30 5.25
N GLY A 59 8.22 19.59 6.52
CA GLY A 59 8.63 20.83 7.19
C GLY A 59 9.73 20.68 8.25
N ALA A 60 9.87 19.50 8.84
CA ALA A 60 10.62 19.30 10.07
C ALA A 60 12.11 18.97 9.89
N VAL A 61 12.44 18.25 8.82
CA VAL A 61 13.80 17.84 8.46
C VAL A 61 13.93 17.98 6.95
N ASN A 62 15.04 18.52 6.47
CA ASN A 62 15.27 18.84 5.05
C ASN A 62 15.11 17.60 4.15
N GLY A 63 13.88 17.28 3.75
CA GLY A 63 13.47 16.01 3.13
C GLY A 63 11.93 15.87 3.09
N ASP A 64 11.45 14.90 2.32
CA ASP A 64 10.02 14.56 2.19
C ASP A 64 9.83 13.08 2.55
N HIS A 65 9.37 12.82 3.77
CA HIS A 65 9.13 11.45 4.26
C HIS A 65 7.89 10.81 3.61
N ALA A 66 7.03 11.59 2.93
CA ALA A 66 5.82 11.04 2.31
C ALA A 66 6.17 10.04 1.22
N LYS A 67 7.24 10.31 0.45
CA LYS A 67 7.72 9.39 -0.58
C LYS A 67 8.19 8.07 0.01
N LEU A 68 8.90 8.10 1.14
CA LEU A 68 9.32 6.89 1.84
C LEU A 68 8.09 6.10 2.28
N THR A 69 7.14 6.75 2.94
CA THR A 69 5.93 6.10 3.46
C THR A 69 5.06 5.52 2.35
N ILE A 70 4.75 6.29 1.31
CA ILE A 70 3.93 5.80 0.19
C ILE A 70 4.62 4.62 -0.49
N ASN A 71 5.92 4.72 -0.79
CA ASN A 71 6.65 3.62 -1.41
C ASN A 71 6.74 2.39 -0.50
N ALA A 72 6.88 2.58 0.81
CA ALA A 72 6.87 1.48 1.77
C ALA A 72 5.50 0.77 1.80
N CYS A 73 4.39 1.53 1.85
CA CYS A 73 3.04 0.98 1.76
C CYS A 73 2.80 0.23 0.45
N LEU A 74 3.17 0.83 -0.68
CA LEU A 74 3.10 0.19 -2.01
C LEU A 74 4.01 -1.03 -2.10
N TRP A 75 5.11 -1.10 -1.37
CA TRP A 75 5.95 -2.30 -1.41
C TRP A 75 5.39 -3.42 -0.52
N LEU A 76 4.91 -3.07 0.68
CA LEU A 76 4.29 -4.00 1.64
C LEU A 76 3.02 -4.63 1.09
N ASN A 77 2.15 -3.79 0.56
CA ASN A 77 0.95 -4.16 -0.16
C ASN A 77 1.05 -3.48 -1.52
N PRO A 78 1.76 -4.10 -2.50
CA PRO A 78 1.63 -3.63 -3.87
C PRO A 78 0.14 -3.54 -4.11
N VAL A 79 -0.30 -2.36 -4.52
CA VAL A 79 -1.63 -2.23 -5.08
C VAL A 79 -1.53 -3.10 -6.32
N ILE A 80 -1.82 -4.37 -6.14
CA ILE A 80 -2.24 -5.29 -7.17
C ILE A 80 -3.50 -4.59 -7.66
N HIS A 81 -3.32 -3.72 -8.65
CA HIS A 81 -4.39 -2.94 -9.24
C HIS A 81 -5.23 -3.92 -10.06
N CYS A 82 -6.03 -4.70 -9.34
CA CYS A 82 -7.21 -5.34 -9.86
C CYS A 82 -8.41 -4.71 -9.16
N PRO A 83 -8.83 -3.50 -9.57
CA PRO A 83 -10.09 -2.95 -9.08
C PRO A 83 -11.27 -3.92 -9.25
N ALA A 84 -11.15 -4.82 -10.24
CA ALA A 84 -12.11 -5.86 -10.55
C ALA A 84 -12.00 -7.15 -9.70
N ASP A 85 -11.04 -7.29 -8.79
CA ASP A 85 -10.97 -8.39 -7.81
C ASP A 85 -11.80 -7.98 -6.57
N LEU A 86 -13.08 -8.32 -6.62
CA LEU A 86 -14.11 -7.88 -5.67
C LEU A 86 -14.20 -8.77 -4.43
N ASP A 87 -13.63 -9.99 -4.42
CA ASP A 87 -13.37 -10.73 -3.16
C ASP A 87 -12.00 -10.49 -2.54
N GLY A 88 -11.03 -9.97 -3.28
CA GLY A 88 -9.63 -9.95 -2.84
C GLY A 88 -8.99 -11.34 -2.88
N SER A 89 -9.38 -12.19 -3.83
CA SER A 89 -8.80 -13.54 -3.99
C SER A 89 -7.44 -13.55 -4.71
N GLY A 90 -7.01 -12.41 -5.25
CA GLY A 90 -5.84 -12.27 -6.10
C GLY A 90 -6.09 -12.69 -7.56
N LYS A 91 -7.36 -12.80 -7.97
CA LYS A 91 -7.79 -13.16 -9.33
C LYS A 91 -9.04 -12.36 -9.67
N VAL A 92 -9.22 -12.07 -10.95
CA VAL A 92 -10.49 -11.60 -11.52
C VAL A 92 -11.13 -12.76 -12.26
N ASP A 93 -12.20 -13.33 -11.71
CA ASP A 93 -12.89 -14.47 -12.30
C ASP A 93 -14.43 -14.41 -12.18
N GLY A 94 -15.08 -15.58 -12.32
CA GLY A 94 -16.53 -15.68 -12.25
C GLY A 94 -17.12 -15.28 -10.89
N ALA A 95 -16.35 -15.38 -9.80
CA ALA A 95 -16.78 -14.93 -8.48
C ALA A 95 -16.92 -13.41 -8.44
N ASP A 96 -15.99 -12.68 -9.05
CA ASP A 96 -16.04 -11.22 -9.15
C ASP A 96 -17.15 -10.76 -10.07
N LEU A 97 -17.33 -11.42 -11.22
CA LEU A 97 -18.46 -11.13 -12.10
C LEU A 97 -19.80 -11.34 -11.38
N ALA A 98 -19.92 -12.39 -10.57
CA ALA A 98 -21.13 -12.62 -9.78
C ALA A 98 -21.36 -11.50 -8.74
N ARG A 99 -20.30 -10.98 -8.10
CA ARG A 99 -20.40 -9.83 -7.17
C ARG A 99 -20.79 -8.53 -7.87
N LEU A 100 -20.24 -8.29 -9.06
CA LEU A 100 -20.61 -7.15 -9.89
C LEU A 100 -22.09 -7.21 -10.22
N LEU A 101 -22.57 -8.35 -10.73
CA LEU A 101 -23.99 -8.55 -11.09
C LEU A 101 -24.94 -8.47 -9.89
N GLN A 102 -24.50 -8.86 -8.69
CA GLN A 102 -25.29 -8.67 -7.45
C GLN A 102 -25.47 -7.20 -7.08
N SER A 103 -24.59 -6.32 -7.57
CA SER A 103 -24.58 -4.88 -7.28
C SER A 103 -25.19 -4.04 -8.40
N TRP A 104 -25.83 -4.67 -9.39
CA TRP A 104 -26.33 -4.02 -10.60
C TRP A 104 -27.28 -2.86 -10.33
N GLY A 105 -27.09 -1.75 -11.06
CA GLY A 105 -27.90 -0.54 -10.96
C GLY A 105 -27.17 0.63 -10.29
N THR A 106 -27.93 1.62 -9.83
CA THR A 106 -27.36 2.83 -9.22
C THR A 106 -26.56 2.47 -7.97
N CYS A 107 -25.35 3.00 -7.89
CA CYS A 107 -24.47 2.74 -6.78
C CYS A 107 -23.70 4.00 -6.38
N SER A 108 -23.61 4.30 -5.09
CA SER A 108 -22.76 5.37 -4.58
C SER A 108 -21.67 4.78 -3.68
N GLY A 109 -20.47 4.64 -4.24
CA GLY A 109 -19.28 4.16 -3.52
C GLY A 109 -19.19 2.64 -3.30
N CYS A 110 -19.84 1.81 -4.12
CA CYS A 110 -19.57 0.37 -4.10
C CYS A 110 -18.29 0.05 -4.87
N ALA A 111 -17.65 -1.05 -4.49
CA ALA A 111 -16.47 -1.57 -5.17
C ALA A 111 -16.72 -2.05 -6.61
N ALA A 112 -17.98 -2.34 -6.97
CA ALA A 112 -18.35 -2.84 -8.30
C ALA A 112 -18.52 -1.75 -9.36
N ASP A 113 -18.53 -0.47 -8.97
CA ASP A 113 -18.49 0.71 -9.86
C ASP A 113 -17.02 0.98 -10.20
N LEU A 114 -16.55 0.36 -11.28
CA LEU A 114 -15.15 0.32 -11.67
C LEU A 114 -14.77 1.57 -12.47
N ASP A 115 -15.72 2.19 -13.17
CA ASP A 115 -15.49 3.41 -13.94
C ASP A 115 -15.78 4.71 -13.16
N GLY A 116 -16.39 4.60 -11.97
CA GLY A 116 -16.66 5.69 -11.05
C GLY A 116 -17.83 6.58 -11.48
N ASN A 117 -18.75 6.07 -12.30
CA ASN A 117 -19.88 6.83 -12.84
C ASN A 117 -21.13 6.84 -11.92
N HIS A 118 -21.05 6.18 -10.77
CA HIS A 118 -22.13 5.97 -9.80
C HIS A 118 -23.26 5.02 -10.27
N ALA A 119 -22.94 4.08 -11.16
CA ALA A 119 -23.79 2.98 -11.55
C ALA A 119 -22.95 1.73 -11.84
N VAL A 120 -23.49 0.56 -11.53
CA VAL A 120 -22.91 -0.73 -11.92
C VAL A 120 -23.69 -1.24 -13.13
N ASP A 121 -23.06 -1.21 -14.28
CA ASP A 121 -23.68 -1.59 -15.55
C ASP A 121 -22.71 -2.32 -16.51
N GLY A 122 -23.03 -2.30 -17.80
CA GLY A 122 -22.22 -2.98 -18.82
C GLY A 122 -20.82 -2.39 -18.99
N ALA A 123 -20.60 -1.12 -18.65
CA ALA A 123 -19.29 -0.50 -18.65
C ALA A 123 -18.36 -1.14 -17.62
N ASP A 124 -18.87 -1.43 -16.43
CA ASP A 124 -18.11 -2.11 -15.36
C ASP A 124 -17.81 -3.56 -15.73
N ILE A 125 -18.74 -4.27 -16.38
CA ILE A 125 -18.45 -5.60 -16.94
C ILE A 125 -17.28 -5.52 -17.91
N ALA A 126 -17.28 -4.52 -18.81
CA ALA A 126 -16.20 -4.36 -19.79
C ALA A 126 -14.84 -4.08 -19.11
N GLN A 127 -14.82 -3.36 -17.99
CA GLN A 127 -13.60 -3.15 -17.20
C GLN A 127 -13.17 -4.43 -16.47
N LEU A 128 -14.11 -5.16 -15.85
CA LEU A 128 -13.83 -6.43 -15.19
C LEU A 128 -13.20 -7.44 -16.16
N LEU A 129 -13.75 -7.57 -17.36
CA LEU A 129 -13.24 -8.49 -18.37
C LEU A 129 -11.87 -8.11 -18.92
N GLN A 130 -11.47 -6.83 -18.88
CA GLN A 130 -10.11 -6.40 -19.26
C GLN A 130 -9.04 -6.94 -18.29
N GLY A 131 -9.41 -7.15 -17.03
CA GLY A 131 -8.52 -7.66 -15.98
C GLY A 131 -8.60 -9.18 -15.77
N TRP A 132 -9.33 -9.93 -16.59
CA TRP A 132 -9.64 -11.33 -16.33
C TRP A 132 -8.39 -12.21 -16.17
N GLY A 133 -8.36 -13.01 -15.11
CA GLY A 133 -7.28 -13.93 -14.80
C GLY A 133 -6.57 -13.60 -13.48
N ASN A 134 -5.29 -13.94 -13.38
CA ASN A 134 -4.53 -13.68 -12.16
C ASN A 134 -4.22 -12.19 -12.04
N CYS A 135 -4.31 -11.68 -10.82
CA CYS A 135 -3.87 -10.34 -10.52
C CYS A 135 -2.35 -10.29 -10.28
N PRO A 136 -1.61 -9.48 -11.05
CA PRO A 136 -0.15 -9.44 -11.02
C PRO A 136 0.46 -8.68 -9.83
#